data_AF-D1J979-F1
#
_entry.id   AF-D1J979-F1
#
_cell.length_a   1.000
_cell.length_b   1.000
_cell.length_c   1.000
_cell.angle_alpha   90.00
_cell.angle_beta   90.00
_cell.angle_gamma   90.00
#
_symmetry.space_group_name_H-M   'P 1'
#
loop_
_entity.id
_entity.type
_entity.pdbx_description
1 polymer ?
#
loop_
_entity_poly.entity_id
_entity_poly.type
_entity_poly.pdbx_seq_one_letter_code
_entity_poly.pdbx_strand_id
1 'polypeptide(L)'
;MKIENPTRHKLQEAEYFLSKMEQTLEDDKEFYYNLSAFLAAARSITYYMQKQYRHRNGFSKWYCPKQIDMEADPELKYLNKARAEAIHTETIETGATRIKTSTLGVTIVEKDTPEAEQVKEVESKPSAQSRPRTVRRFFPEFKDMDVIEFGEKQLAKLTKIVEECEKRFP
;
A
#
# COMPACT_ATOMS: atom_id res chain seq x y z
N MET A 1 10.37 -25.68 9.66
CA MET A 1 8.89 -25.61 9.49
C MET A 1 8.55 -26.18 8.12
N LYS A 2 7.65 -27.16 8.01
CA LYS A 2 7.20 -27.71 6.72
C LYS A 2 5.91 -26.99 6.34
N ILE A 3 5.87 -26.36 5.17
CA ILE A 3 4.68 -25.67 4.67
C ILE A 3 3.77 -26.70 4.01
N GLU A 4 2.58 -26.95 4.58
CA GLU A 4 1.64 -27.95 4.06
C GLU A 4 0.88 -27.46 2.81
N ASN A 5 0.50 -26.18 2.78
CA ASN A 5 -0.16 -25.55 1.64
C ASN A 5 0.63 -24.32 1.17
N PRO A 6 1.54 -24.48 0.18
CA PRO A 6 2.37 -23.38 -0.33
C PRO A 6 1.57 -22.20 -0.89
N THR A 7 0.44 -22.45 -1.54
CA THR A 7 -0.42 -21.39 -2.09
C THR A 7 -1.02 -20.54 -0.97
N ARG A 8 -1.61 -21.19 0.04
CA ARG A 8 -2.19 -20.50 1.20
C ARG A 8 -1.15 -19.74 2.00
N HIS A 9 0.05 -20.31 2.15
CA HIS A 9 1.16 -19.62 2.81
C HIS A 9 1.55 -18.33 2.08
N LYS A 10 1.57 -18.32 0.74
CA LYS A 10 1.84 -17.09 -0.02
C LYS A 10 0.73 -16.06 0.08
N LEU A 11 -0.52 -16.50 0.23
CA LEU A 11 -1.63 -15.59 0.51
C LEU A 11 -1.45 -14.91 1.87
N GLN A 12 -1.14 -15.69 2.91
CA GLN A 12 -0.89 -15.18 4.27
C GLN A 12 0.34 -14.27 4.35
N GLU A 13 1.38 -14.56 3.56
CA GLU A 13 2.55 -13.69 3.44
C GLU A 13 2.17 -12.32 2.84
N ALA A 14 1.30 -12.29 1.83
CA ALA A 14 0.78 -11.04 1.27
C ALA A 14 -0.09 -10.28 2.29
N GLU A 15 -0.99 -10.98 3.00
CA GLU A 15 -1.78 -10.40 4.10
C GLU A 15 -0.88 -9.75 5.18
N TYR A 16 0.19 -10.44 5.56
CA TYR A 16 1.15 -9.94 6.54
C TYR A 16 1.80 -8.63 6.09
N PHE A 17 2.30 -8.56 4.86
CA PHE A 17 2.97 -7.35 4.38
C PHE A 17 2.01 -6.19 4.16
N LEU A 18 0.76 -6.46 3.76
CA LEU A 18 -0.27 -5.43 3.69
C LEU A 18 -0.55 -4.82 5.07
N SER A 19 -0.70 -5.65 6.10
CA SER A 19 -0.85 -5.16 7.48
C SER A 19 0.38 -4.39 7.97
N LYS A 20 1.59 -4.75 7.50
CA LYS A 20 2.80 -3.97 7.79
C LYS A 20 2.81 -2.61 7.11
N MET A 21 2.30 -2.49 5.88
CA MET A 21 2.14 -1.20 5.21
C MET A 21 1.24 -0.24 6.00
N GLU A 22 0.15 -0.74 6.59
CA GLU A 22 -0.72 0.05 7.47
C GLU A 22 0.02 0.56 8.71
N GLN A 23 0.79 -0.32 9.36
CA GLN A 23 1.56 0.01 10.57
C GLN A 23 2.67 1.02 10.30
N THR A 24 3.22 1.02 9.09
CA THR A 24 4.38 1.86 8.71
C THR A 24 4.00 2.99 7.76
N LEU A 25 2.73 3.38 7.67
CA LEU A 25 2.25 4.40 6.72
C LEU A 25 3.05 5.72 6.79
N GLU A 26 3.47 6.13 7.98
CA GLU A 26 4.20 7.36 8.23
C GLU A 26 5.71 7.26 7.99
N ASP A 27 6.28 6.06 8.06
CA ASP A 27 7.69 5.81 7.76
C ASP A 27 7.83 5.48 6.28
N ASP A 28 8.34 6.42 5.48
CA ASP A 28 8.52 6.22 4.04
C ASP A 28 9.32 4.96 3.73
N LYS A 29 10.43 4.75 4.43
CA LYS A 29 11.38 3.69 4.10
C LYS A 29 10.80 2.32 4.41
N GLU A 30 10.25 2.16 5.62
CA GLU A 30 9.60 0.91 6.00
C GLU A 30 8.35 0.64 5.16
N PHE A 31 7.55 1.66 4.85
CA PHE A 31 6.41 1.52 3.94
C PHE A 31 6.83 0.96 2.58
N TYR A 32 7.87 1.51 1.96
CA TYR A 32 8.33 1.03 0.65
C TYR A 32 8.88 -0.40 0.70
N TYR A 33 9.55 -0.80 1.78
CA TYR A 33 9.99 -2.18 1.96
C TYR A 33 8.82 -3.14 2.07
N ASN A 34 7.82 -2.78 2.88
CA ASN A 34 6.61 -3.57 3.05
C ASN A 34 5.79 -3.63 1.76
N LEU A 35 5.68 -2.52 1.03
CA LEU A 35 5.02 -2.47 -0.28
C LEU A 35 5.71 -3.39 -1.30
N SER A 36 7.03 -3.30 -1.43
CA SER A 36 7.78 -4.18 -2.33
C SER A 36 7.59 -5.66 -1.99
N ALA A 37 7.65 -5.99 -0.69
CA ALA A 37 7.41 -7.34 -0.20
C ALA A 37 5.97 -7.82 -0.45
N PHE A 38 4.97 -6.97 -0.24
CA PHE A 38 3.57 -7.24 -0.57
C PHE A 38 3.39 -7.56 -2.06
N LEU A 39 3.91 -6.72 -2.96
CA LEU A 39 3.80 -6.93 -4.41
C LEU A 39 4.46 -8.24 -4.85
N ALA A 40 5.61 -8.59 -4.26
CA ALA A 40 6.29 -9.84 -4.51
C ALA A 40 5.48 -11.05 -4.03
N ALA A 41 4.96 -10.98 -2.80
CA ALA A 41 4.13 -12.03 -2.21
C ALA A 41 2.83 -12.23 -3.01
N ALA A 42 2.10 -11.16 -3.30
CA ALA A 42 0.82 -11.18 -4.01
C ALA A 42 0.93 -11.84 -5.39
N ARG A 43 1.95 -11.50 -6.18
CA ARG A 43 2.21 -12.18 -7.46
C ARG A 43 2.50 -13.66 -7.29
N SER A 44 3.29 -14.01 -6.27
CA SER A 44 3.73 -15.39 -6.07
C SER A 44 2.56 -16.34 -5.77
N ILE A 45 1.43 -15.85 -5.25
CA ILE A 45 0.22 -16.64 -4.97
C ILE A 45 -0.19 -17.46 -6.20
N THR A 46 -0.39 -16.81 -7.35
CA THR A 46 -0.85 -17.48 -8.57
C THR A 46 0.19 -18.44 -9.13
N TYR A 47 1.49 -18.12 -9.00
CA TYR A 47 2.58 -18.99 -9.41
C TYR A 47 2.62 -20.28 -8.57
N TYR A 48 2.53 -20.15 -7.25
CA TYR A 48 2.49 -21.31 -6.35
C TYR A 48 1.22 -22.13 -6.54
N MET A 49 0.08 -21.48 -6.77
CA MET A 49 -1.18 -22.15 -7.10
C MET A 49 -1.06 -23.01 -8.35
N GLN A 50 -0.53 -22.46 -9.45
CA GLN A 50 -0.27 -23.24 -10.66
C GLN A 50 0.68 -24.40 -10.38
N LYS A 51 1.80 -24.17 -9.68
CA LYS A 51 2.76 -25.23 -9.37
C LYS A 51 2.15 -26.36 -8.54
N GLN A 52 1.30 -26.01 -7.56
CA GLN A 52 0.66 -26.94 -6.65
C GLN A 52 -0.46 -27.75 -7.33
N TYR A 53 -1.29 -27.10 -8.15
CA TYR A 53 -2.52 -27.72 -8.68
C TYR A 53 -2.46 -28.12 -10.16
N ARG A 54 -1.41 -27.78 -10.93
CA ARG A 54 -1.31 -28.13 -12.37
C ARG A 54 -1.50 -29.60 -12.71
N HIS A 55 -1.21 -30.49 -11.76
CA HIS A 55 -1.31 -31.95 -11.94
C HIS A 55 -2.72 -32.48 -11.63
N ARG A 56 -3.61 -31.65 -11.07
CA ARG A 56 -4.99 -32.04 -10.74
C ARG A 56 -5.83 -32.04 -12.01
N ASN A 57 -6.64 -33.09 -12.18
CA ASN A 57 -7.50 -33.22 -13.35
C ASN A 57 -8.49 -32.04 -13.44
N GLY A 58 -8.60 -31.43 -14.62
CA GLY A 58 -9.48 -30.29 -14.86
C GLY A 58 -8.97 -28.93 -14.37
N PHE A 59 -7.81 -28.85 -13.69
CA PHE A 59 -7.25 -27.58 -13.22
C PHE A 59 -7.00 -26.60 -14.36
N SER A 60 -6.27 -27.02 -15.40
CA SER A 60 -5.95 -26.13 -16.53
C SER A 60 -7.20 -25.60 -17.21
N LYS A 61 -8.23 -26.44 -17.39
CA LYS A 61 -9.51 -26.03 -18.00
C LYS A 61 -10.25 -24.99 -17.15
N TRP A 62 -10.13 -25.08 -15.82
CA TRP A 62 -10.72 -24.11 -14.90
C TRP A 62 -9.88 -22.82 -14.78
N TYR A 63 -8.56 -22.94 -14.76
CA TYR A 63 -7.67 -21.82 -14.47
C TYR A 63 -7.39 -20.95 -15.69
N CYS A 64 -7.35 -21.50 -16.92
CA CYS A 64 -7.09 -20.71 -18.12
C CYS A 64 -8.07 -19.52 -18.29
N PRO A 65 -9.41 -19.69 -18.14
CA PRO A 65 -10.33 -18.55 -18.15
C PRO A 65 -10.03 -17.51 -17.07
N LYS A 66 -9.66 -17.95 -15.86
CA LYS A 66 -9.31 -17.03 -14.75
C LYS A 66 -8.06 -16.21 -15.07
N GLN A 67 -7.08 -16.76 -15.78
CA GLN A 67 -5.92 -16.01 -16.23
C GLN A 67 -6.32 -14.90 -17.19
N ILE A 68 -7.21 -15.19 -18.14
CA ILE A 68 -7.75 -14.20 -19.08
C ILE A 68 -8.49 -13.09 -18.33
N ASP A 69 -9.35 -13.45 -17.37
CA ASP A 69 -10.07 -12.47 -16.55
C ASP A 69 -9.10 -11.56 -15.77
N MET A 70 -8.04 -12.13 -15.17
CA MET A 70 -7.02 -11.36 -14.45
C MET A 70 -6.15 -10.49 -15.36
N GLU A 71 -5.85 -10.94 -16.58
CA GLU A 71 -5.11 -10.15 -17.58
C GLU A 71 -5.92 -8.97 -18.12
N ALA A 72 -7.26 -9.12 -18.17
CA ALA A 72 -8.19 -8.07 -18.57
C ALA A 72 -8.47 -7.05 -17.45
N ASP A 73 -8.23 -7.41 -16.18
CA ASP A 73 -8.41 -6.52 -15.04
C ASP A 73 -7.28 -5.46 -14.96
N PRO A 74 -7.60 -4.15 -15.11
CA PRO A 74 -6.60 -3.10 -15.11
C PRO A 74 -5.79 -2.99 -13.81
N GLU A 75 -6.41 -3.25 -12.66
CA GLU A 75 -5.75 -3.16 -11.35
C GLU A 75 -4.78 -4.33 -11.15
N LEU A 76 -5.17 -5.56 -11.51
CA LEU A 76 -4.28 -6.73 -11.44
C LEU A 76 -3.15 -6.65 -12.48
N LYS A 77 -3.43 -6.09 -13.65
CA LYS A 77 -2.40 -5.77 -14.65
C LYS A 77 -1.40 -4.76 -14.12
N TYR A 78 -1.88 -3.70 -13.46
CA TYR A 78 -1.02 -2.73 -12.81
C TYR A 78 -0.19 -3.35 -11.67
N LEU A 79 -0.79 -4.16 -10.80
CA LEU A 79 -0.09 -4.86 -9.72
C LEU A 79 1.11 -5.67 -10.25
N ASN A 80 0.92 -6.34 -11.39
CA ASN A 80 1.99 -7.08 -12.07
C ASN A 80 3.11 -6.16 -12.60
N LYS A 81 2.73 -4.99 -13.15
CA LYS A 81 3.66 -3.97 -13.65
C LYS A 81 4.46 -3.33 -12.51
N ALA A 82 3.80 -2.89 -11.44
CA ALA A 82 4.41 -2.24 -10.28
C ALA A 82 5.53 -3.10 -9.65
N ARG A 83 5.38 -4.43 -9.65
CA ARG A 83 6.45 -5.34 -9.21
C ARG A 83 7.62 -5.40 -10.21
N ALA A 84 7.33 -5.43 -11.52
CA ALA A 84 8.40 -5.38 -12.52
C ALA A 84 9.23 -4.10 -12.33
N GLU A 85 8.57 -2.98 -12.06
CA GLU A 85 9.24 -1.72 -11.73
C GLU A 85 10.04 -1.81 -10.42
N ALA A 86 9.49 -2.43 -9.38
CA ALA A 86 10.21 -2.66 -8.11
C ALA A 86 11.52 -3.44 -8.28
N ILE A 87 11.59 -4.33 -9.26
CA ILE A 87 12.76 -5.19 -9.53
C ILE A 87 13.73 -4.56 -10.51
N HIS A 88 13.24 -3.76 -11.47
CA HIS A 88 14.05 -3.24 -12.58
C HIS A 88 14.44 -1.76 -12.45
N THR A 89 13.73 -0.97 -11.64
CA THR A 89 13.83 0.51 -11.62
C THR A 89 14.18 1.08 -10.25
N GLU A 90 14.66 0.25 -9.33
CA GLU A 90 15.09 0.58 -7.96
C GLU A 90 14.00 1.15 -7.02
N THR A 91 12.91 1.73 -7.52
CA THR A 91 11.84 2.32 -6.71
C THR A 91 10.44 2.13 -7.33
N ILE A 92 9.43 1.95 -6.47
CA ILE A 92 8.01 1.99 -6.85
C ILE A 92 7.55 3.42 -6.66
N GLU A 93 7.11 4.08 -7.72
CA GLU A 93 6.60 5.45 -7.61
C GLU A 93 5.28 5.45 -6.82
N THR A 94 5.27 6.16 -5.69
CA THR A 94 4.03 6.47 -4.96
C THR A 94 3.99 7.94 -4.59
N GLY A 95 2.80 8.54 -4.70
CA GLY A 95 2.52 9.85 -4.13
C GLY A 95 2.10 9.73 -2.66
N ALA A 96 2.28 10.81 -1.89
CA ALA A 96 1.86 10.88 -0.49
C ALA A 96 1.16 12.20 -0.19
N THR A 97 0.05 12.16 0.56
CA THR A 97 -0.58 13.33 1.15
C THR A 97 -0.09 13.48 2.58
N ARG A 98 0.44 14.66 2.93
CA ARG A 98 0.96 14.98 4.26
C ARG A 98 0.24 16.17 4.87
N ILE A 99 -0.09 16.06 6.15
CA ILE A 99 -0.69 17.14 6.93
C ILE A 99 0.38 17.70 7.87
N LYS A 100 0.52 19.02 7.90
CA LYS A 100 1.35 19.75 8.86
C LYS A 100 0.49 20.77 9.58
N THR A 101 0.38 20.65 10.88
CA THR A 101 -0.30 21.64 11.72
C THR A 101 0.68 22.78 12.01
N SER A 102 0.23 24.03 11.87
CA SER A 102 1.03 25.21 12.20
C SER A 102 0.17 26.25 12.92
N THR A 103 0.73 26.84 13.97
CA THR A 103 0.10 27.87 14.79
C THR A 103 0.68 29.23 14.41
N LEU A 104 -0.17 30.19 14.06
CA LEU A 104 0.22 31.58 13.80
C LEU A 104 -0.25 32.47 14.95
N GLY A 105 0.67 33.21 15.56
CA GLY A 105 0.33 34.30 16.49
C GLY A 105 0.07 35.57 15.69
N VAL A 106 -1.03 36.27 15.99
CA VAL A 106 -1.36 37.57 15.38
C VAL A 106 -1.49 38.59 16.49
N THR A 107 -0.76 39.70 16.36
CA THR A 107 -0.94 40.88 17.20
C THR A 107 -1.72 41.91 16.41
N ILE A 108 -2.83 42.38 16.96
CA ILE A 108 -3.65 43.45 16.37
C ILE A 108 -3.39 44.71 17.18
N VAL A 109 -3.00 45.80 16.51
CA VAL A 109 -2.71 47.09 17.14
C VAL A 109 -3.68 48.15 16.59
N GLU A 110 -4.25 48.97 17.46
CA GLU A 110 -5.05 50.14 17.08
C GLU A 110 -4.17 51.32 16.67
N LYS A 111 -4.65 52.12 15.70
CA LYS A 111 -3.88 53.10 14.93
C LYS A 111 -3.25 54.25 15.76
N ASP A 112 -3.72 54.48 16.98
CA ASP A 112 -3.35 55.65 17.79
C ASP A 112 -2.57 55.29 19.08
N THR A 113 -2.08 54.05 19.22
CA THR A 113 -1.26 53.64 20.38
C THR A 113 0.21 54.04 20.17
N PRO A 114 0.87 54.77 21.09
CA PRO A 114 2.28 55.15 20.95
C PRO A 114 3.21 53.92 20.88
N GLU A 115 4.18 53.95 19.95
CA GLU A 115 5.14 52.87 19.64
C GLU A 115 5.87 52.30 20.87
N ALA A 116 6.05 53.12 21.92
CA ALA A 116 6.82 52.75 23.12
C ALA A 116 6.12 51.75 24.05
N GLU A 117 4.80 51.50 23.92
CA GLU A 117 4.07 50.50 24.72
C GLU A 117 3.75 49.20 23.95
N GLN A 118 4.04 49.14 22.65
CA GLN A 118 3.61 48.04 21.79
C GLN A 118 4.51 46.80 21.82
N VAL A 119 5.68 46.87 22.47
CA VAL A 119 6.64 45.75 22.52
C VAL A 119 6.72 45.20 23.94
N LYS A 120 5.65 44.55 24.41
CA LYS A 120 5.87 43.37 25.25
C LYS A 120 6.19 42.24 24.30
N GLU A 121 7.48 42.04 24.08
CA GLU A 121 8.03 40.86 23.43
C GLU A 121 7.44 39.63 24.13
N VAL A 122 6.36 39.10 23.57
CA VAL A 122 5.86 37.80 23.99
C VAL A 122 6.97 36.85 23.58
N GLU A 123 7.75 36.38 24.54
CA GLU A 123 8.69 35.27 24.35
C GLU A 123 7.91 34.12 23.71
N SER A 124 7.94 34.07 22.39
CA SER A 124 7.33 32.98 21.66
C SER A 124 8.22 31.78 21.92
N LYS A 125 7.84 30.93 22.87
CA LYS A 125 8.39 29.57 22.92
C LYS A 125 8.27 29.02 21.50
N PRO A 126 9.37 28.55 20.87
CA PRO A 126 9.27 27.95 19.56
C PRO A 126 8.24 26.80 19.66
N SER A 127 7.07 27.04 19.07
CA SER A 127 6.02 26.04 18.93
C SER A 127 6.70 24.87 18.23
N ALA A 128 6.76 23.72 18.91
CA ALA A 128 7.42 22.54 18.39
C ALA A 128 6.87 22.27 16.99
N GLN A 129 7.69 22.50 15.95
CA GLN A 129 7.29 22.25 14.58
C GLN A 129 6.96 20.76 14.49
N SER A 130 5.67 20.42 14.40
CA SER A 130 5.27 19.01 14.27
C SER A 130 5.75 18.51 12.92
N ARG A 131 6.41 17.36 12.90
CA ARG A 131 6.79 16.70 11.64
C ARG A 131 5.52 16.47 10.80
N PRO A 132 5.55 16.71 9.48
CA PRO A 132 4.42 16.40 8.62
C PRO A 132 4.03 14.93 8.76
N ARG A 133 2.75 14.67 9.01
CA ARG A 133 2.20 13.32 9.13
C ARG A 133 1.69 12.85 7.78
N THR A 134 2.12 11.69 7.31
CA THR A 134 1.53 11.07 6.12
C THR A 134 0.16 10.51 6.46
N VAL A 135 -0.86 10.87 5.69
CA VAL A 135 -2.25 10.43 5.91
C VAL A 135 -2.80 9.57 4.79
N ARG A 136 -2.12 9.56 3.64
CA ARG A 136 -2.54 8.83 2.45
C ARG A 136 -1.36 8.58 1.53
N ARG A 137 -1.34 7.43 0.86
CA ARG A 137 -0.42 7.14 -0.24
C ARG A 137 -1.21 6.65 -1.44
N PHE A 138 -0.76 6.95 -2.66
CA PHE A 138 -1.47 6.53 -3.88
C PHE A 138 -0.48 6.19 -4.99
N PHE A 139 -0.90 5.30 -5.89
CA PHE A 139 -0.16 5.04 -7.12
C PHE A 139 -0.43 6.14 -8.16
N PRO A 140 0.55 6.55 -8.98
CA PRO A 140 0.35 7.57 -10.01
C PRO A 140 -0.79 7.26 -11.00
N GLU A 141 -1.01 5.98 -11.32
CA GLU A 141 -2.10 5.51 -12.18
C GLU A 141 -3.46 5.43 -11.46
N PHE A 142 -3.46 5.40 -10.11
CA PHE A 142 -4.66 5.25 -9.27
C PHE A 142 -4.70 6.33 -8.18
N LYS A 143 -4.64 7.61 -8.57
CA LYS A 143 -4.55 8.76 -7.65
C LYS A 143 -5.73 8.90 -6.70
N ASP A 144 -6.89 8.36 -7.07
CA ASP A 144 -8.13 8.43 -6.30
C ASP A 144 -8.29 7.26 -5.32
N MET A 145 -7.37 6.28 -5.34
CA MET A 145 -7.37 5.13 -4.45
C MET A 145 -6.15 5.16 -3.54
N ASP A 146 -6.33 4.89 -2.24
CA ASP A 146 -5.17 4.71 -1.35
C ASP A 146 -4.43 3.40 -1.69
N VAL A 147 -3.11 3.36 -1.54
CA VAL A 147 -2.28 2.17 -1.83
C VAL A 147 -2.71 0.97 -0.96
N ILE A 148 -3.08 1.20 0.31
CA ILE A 148 -3.56 0.15 1.21
C ILE A 148 -4.90 -0.37 0.70
N GLU A 149 -5.84 0.52 0.41
CA GLU A 149 -7.16 0.16 -0.16
C GLU A 149 -7.02 -0.62 -1.48
N PHE A 150 -6.10 -0.18 -2.35
CA PHE A 150 -5.76 -0.88 -3.58
C PHE A 150 -5.24 -2.30 -3.29
N GLY A 151 -4.33 -2.43 -2.32
CA GLY A 151 -3.78 -3.70 -1.87
C GLY A 151 -4.84 -4.65 -1.33
N GLU A 152 -5.75 -4.16 -0.47
CA GLU A 152 -6.89 -4.91 0.07
C GLU A 152 -7.78 -5.44 -1.05
N LYS A 153 -8.13 -4.58 -2.02
CA LYS A 153 -8.95 -4.98 -3.19
C LYS A 153 -8.28 -6.07 -4.01
N GLN A 154 -6.97 -5.95 -4.28
CA GLN A 154 -6.27 -6.98 -5.05
C GLN A 154 -6.16 -8.29 -4.27
N LEU A 155 -5.90 -8.21 -2.97
CA LEU A 155 -5.82 -9.37 -2.10
C LEU A 155 -7.15 -10.10 -2.03
N ALA A 156 -8.27 -9.38 -1.90
CA ALA A 156 -9.61 -9.98 -1.93
C ALA A 156 -9.90 -10.75 -3.23
N LYS A 157 -9.50 -10.21 -4.39
CA LYS A 157 -9.60 -10.92 -5.68
C LYS A 157 -8.78 -12.21 -5.69
N LEU A 158 -7.54 -12.15 -5.21
CA LEU A 158 -6.64 -13.31 -5.15
C LEU A 158 -7.12 -14.36 -4.15
N THR A 159 -7.60 -13.95 -2.97
CA THR A 159 -8.20 -14.83 -1.95
C THR A 159 -9.36 -15.61 -2.54
N LYS A 160 -10.27 -14.94 -3.27
CA LYS A 160 -11.41 -15.60 -3.90
C LYS A 160 -10.99 -16.72 -4.86
N ILE A 161 -9.95 -16.47 -5.68
CA ILE A 161 -9.43 -17.46 -6.63
C ILE A 161 -8.77 -18.63 -5.89
N VAL A 162 -8.00 -18.35 -4.84
CA VAL A 162 -7.34 -19.39 -4.03
C VAL A 162 -8.38 -20.27 -3.34
N GLU A 163 -9.40 -19.68 -2.72
CA GLU A 163 -10.48 -20.44 -2.08
C GLU A 163 -11.28 -21.29 -3.06
N GLU A 164 -11.59 -20.76 -4.24
CA GLU A 164 -12.26 -21.52 -5.31
C GLU A 164 -11.37 -22.69 -5.76
N CYS A 165 -10.06 -22.47 -5.91
CA CYS A 165 -9.10 -23.51 -6.28
C CYS A 165 -9.05 -24.63 -5.23
N GLU A 166 -8.87 -24.28 -3.97
CA GLU A 166 -8.75 -25.23 -2.86
C GLU A 166 -10.02 -26.07 -2.68
N LYS A 167 -11.20 -25.44 -2.81
CA LYS A 167 -12.49 -26.16 -2.74
C LYS A 167 -12.66 -27.14 -3.89
N ARG A 168 -12.18 -26.79 -5.09
CA ARG A 168 -12.39 -27.58 -6.30
C ARG A 168 -11.34 -28.68 -6.49
N PHE A 169 -10.14 -28.50 -5.96
CA PHE A 169 -9.00 -29.39 -6.16
C PHE A 169 -8.31 -29.73 -4.82
N PRO A 170 -8.94 -30.51 -3.94
CA PRO A 170 -8.30 -30.96 -2.70
C PRO A 170 -7.03 -31.78 -2.98
#